data_AF-A0A7S2EYZ7-F1
#
_entry.id   AF-A0A7S2EYZ7-F1
#
_cell.length_a   1.000
_cell.length_b   1.000
_cell.length_c   1.000
_cell.angle_alpha   90.00
_cell.angle_beta   90.00
_cell.angle_gamma   90.00
#
_symmetry.space_group_name_H-M   'P 1'
#
loop_
_entity.id
_entity.type
_entity.pdbx_description
1 polymer ?
#
loop_
_entity_poly.entity_id
_entity_poly.type
_entity_poly.pdbx_seq_one_letter_code
_entity_poly.pdbx_strand_id
1 'polypeptide(L)'
;PNSPKRKVIDGLCVVVLLFDLIVIPYMLAWDMPFVGFFQVMAWSSCILWTLDILLKLLTGVDVNGVLRMELRVAARAAVSVTFLFDITVTVSDWVSMLVITFAEDESSDSLRIVRLAKAGRLLK
;
A
#
# COMPACT_ATOMS: atom_id res chain seq x y z
N PRO A 1 10.14 7.16 16.64
CA PRO A 1 9.09 6.27 17.23
C PRO A 1 8.00 7.03 18.01
N ASN A 2 8.38 7.92 18.95
CA ASN A 2 7.42 8.64 19.82
C ASN A 2 6.98 10.03 19.33
N SER A 3 7.18 10.36 18.05
CA SER A 3 6.70 11.65 17.52
C SER A 3 5.18 11.60 17.29
N PRO A 4 4.39 12.58 17.78
CA PRO A 4 2.95 12.62 17.56
C PRO A 4 2.60 12.70 16.07
N LYS A 5 3.47 13.30 15.25
CA LYS A 5 3.31 13.35 13.78
C LYS A 5 3.30 11.95 13.16
N ARG A 6 4.10 11.02 13.69
CA ARG A 6 4.15 9.64 13.17
C ARG A 6 2.90 8.85 13.56
N LYS A 7 2.41 9.02 14.79
CA LYS A 7 1.16 8.38 15.24
C LYS A 7 -0.05 8.80 14.41
N VAL A 8 -0.11 10.07 13.98
CA VAL A 8 -1.18 10.55 13.09
C VAL A 8 -1.09 9.90 11.71
N ILE A 9 0.11 9.78 11.14
CA ILE A 9 0.32 9.10 9.85
C ILE A 9 -0.04 7.63 9.97
N ASP A 10 0.43 6.94 11.01
CA ASP A 10 0.11 5.53 11.24
C ASP A 10 -1.41 5.33 11.38
N GLY A 11 -2.11 6.22 12.09
CA GLY A 11 -3.57 6.20 12.21
C GLY A 11 -4.29 6.44 10.89
N LEU A 12 -3.79 7.36 10.05
CA LEU A 12 -4.33 7.61 8.72
C LEU A 12 -4.15 6.41 7.79
N CYS A 13 -2.99 5.75 7.85
CA CYS A 13 -2.75 4.50 7.12
C CYS A 13 -3.74 3.40 7.53
N VAL A 14 -4.05 3.27 8.83
CA VAL A 14 -5.05 2.31 9.31
C VAL A 14 -6.45 2.62 8.76
N VAL A 15 -6.86 3.88 8.75
CA VAL A 15 -8.17 4.28 8.20
C VAL A 15 -8.27 3.95 6.70
N VAL A 16 -7.22 4.23 5.94
CA VAL A 16 -7.17 3.92 4.51
C VAL A 16 -7.17 2.41 4.27
N LEU A 17 -6.47 1.63 5.10
CA LEU A 17 -6.49 0.17 5.02
C LEU A 17 -7.89 -0.39 5.30
N LEU A 18 -8.59 0.13 6.31
CA LEU A 18 -9.98 -0.25 6.61
C LEU A 18 -10.93 0.12 5.48
N PHE A 19 -10.72 1.27 4.84
CA PHE A 19 -11.49 1.66 3.67
C PHE A 19 -11.27 0.69 2.51
N ASP A 20 -10.00 0.38 2.19
CA ASP A 20 -9.66 -0.58 1.13
C ASP A 20 -10.27 -1.96 1.44
N LEU A 21 -10.25 -2.41 2.70
CA LEU A 21 -10.85 -3.67 3.15
C LEU A 21 -12.36 -3.77 2.87
N ILE A 22 -13.10 -2.66 2.94
CA ILE A 22 -14.55 -2.65 2.70
C ILE A 22 -14.84 -2.44 1.21
N VAL A 23 -14.13 -1.52 0.57
CA VAL A 23 -14.43 -1.08 -0.79
C VAL A 23 -14.01 -2.12 -1.82
N ILE A 24 -12.89 -2.81 -1.64
CA ILE A 24 -12.45 -3.85 -2.58
C ILE A 24 -13.50 -4.98 -2.75
N PRO A 25 -13.97 -5.66 -1.69
CA PRO A 25 -14.98 -6.70 -1.83
C PRO A 25 -16.32 -6.15 -2.33
N TYR A 26 -16.69 -4.93 -1.94
CA TYR A 26 -17.87 -4.25 -2.48
C TYR A 26 -17.76 -4.03 -4.00
N MET A 27 -16.62 -3.56 -4.49
CA MET A 27 -16.41 -3.38 -5.92
C MET A 27 -16.41 -4.71 -6.68
N LEU A 28 -15.86 -5.76 -6.08
CA LEU A 28 -15.83 -7.12 -6.65
C LEU A 28 -17.23 -7.74 -6.72
N ALA A 29 -18.02 -7.67 -5.64
CA ALA A 29 -19.31 -8.35 -5.58
C ALA A 29 -20.40 -7.65 -6.41
N TRP A 30 -20.26 -6.36 -6.69
CA TRP A 30 -21.21 -5.59 -7.50
C TRP A 30 -20.64 -5.15 -8.86
N ASP A 31 -19.48 -5.66 -9.26
CA ASP A 31 -18.78 -5.32 -10.52
C ASP A 31 -18.77 -3.80 -10.81
N MET A 32 -18.54 -2.98 -9.78
CA MET A 32 -18.60 -1.52 -9.90
C MET A 32 -17.53 -1.01 -10.88
N PRO A 33 -17.85 -0.04 -11.76
CA PRO A 33 -16.88 0.51 -12.69
C PRO A 33 -15.77 1.27 -11.95
N PHE A 34 -14.53 1.11 -12.40
CA PHE A 34 -13.37 1.73 -11.79
C PHE A 34 -13.14 3.15 -12.34
N VAL A 35 -14.09 4.04 -12.08
CA VAL A 35 -14.08 5.41 -12.62
C VAL A 35 -14.31 6.45 -11.54
N GLY A 36 -13.85 7.69 -11.79
CA GLY A 36 -14.10 8.85 -10.94
C GLY A 36 -13.58 8.65 -9.50
N PHE A 37 -14.50 8.55 -8.53
CA PHE A 37 -14.17 8.44 -7.11
C PHE A 37 -13.25 7.24 -6.79
N PHE A 38 -13.56 6.05 -7.32
CA PHE A 38 -12.78 4.85 -7.03
C PHE A 38 -11.35 4.93 -7.60
N GLN A 39 -11.21 5.54 -8.77
CA GLN A 39 -9.92 5.78 -9.40
C GLN A 39 -9.09 6.76 -8.57
N VAL A 40 -9.65 7.90 -8.17
CA VAL A 40 -8.96 8.91 -7.33
C VAL A 40 -8.55 8.31 -5.99
N MET A 41 -9.42 7.55 -5.34
CA MET A 41 -9.10 6.85 -4.09
C MET A 41 -7.98 5.84 -4.28
N ALA A 42 -7.97 5.10 -5.38
CA ALA A 42 -6.92 4.13 -5.66
C ALA A 42 -5.55 4.78 -5.88
N TRP A 43 -5.48 5.87 -6.65
CA TRP A 43 -4.26 6.67 -6.81
C TRP A 43 -3.77 7.22 -5.47
N SER A 44 -4.68 7.75 -4.65
CA SER A 44 -4.37 8.29 -3.33
C SER A 44 -3.82 7.22 -2.39
N SER A 45 -4.41 6.02 -2.39
CA SER A 45 -3.94 4.86 -1.63
C SER A 45 -2.53 4.44 -2.09
N CYS A 46 -2.26 4.33 -3.39
CA CYS A 46 -0.92 4.01 -3.91
C CYS A 46 0.16 5.01 -3.46
N ILE A 47 -0.15 6.31 -3.51
CA ILE A 47 0.77 7.36 -3.05
C ILE A 47 1.03 7.23 -1.55
N LEU A 48 -0.02 7.04 -0.75
CA LEU A 48 0.11 6.85 0.70
C LEU A 48 0.97 5.63 1.05
N TRP A 49 0.77 4.49 0.40
CA TRP A 49 1.58 3.30 0.65
C TRP A 49 3.04 3.48 0.25
N THR A 50 3.29 4.20 -0.84
CA THR A 50 4.65 4.57 -1.25
C THR A 50 5.31 5.46 -0.18
N LEU A 51 4.58 6.44 0.34
CA LEU A 51 5.05 7.31 1.42
C LEU A 51 5.30 6.53 2.72
N ASP A 52 4.43 5.58 3.09
CA ASP A 52 4.60 4.73 4.26
C ASP A 52 5.89 3.90 4.17
N ILE A 53 6.19 3.32 3.01
CA ILE A 53 7.44 2.59 2.77
C ILE A 53 8.65 3.51 2.89
N LEU A 54 8.60 4.71 2.31
CA LEU A 54 9.67 5.70 2.43
C LEU A 54 9.86 6.14 3.88
N LEU A 55 8.79 6.35 4.62
CA LEU A 55 8.85 6.68 6.05
C LEU A 55 9.42 5.52 6.86
N LYS A 56 9.08 4.26 6.56
CA LYS A 56 9.69 3.09 7.20
C LYS A 56 11.18 2.98 6.91
N LEU A 57 11.63 3.31 5.70
CA LEU A 57 13.05 3.40 5.36
C LEU A 57 13.77 4.52 6.12
N LEU A 58 13.13 5.68 6.25
CA LEU A 58 13.70 6.85 6.93
C LEU A 58 13.66 6.74 8.46
N THR A 59 12.73 5.98 9.01
CA THR A 59 12.58 5.85 10.46
C THR A 59 13.25 4.57 10.95
N GLY A 60 14.43 4.74 11.56
CA GLY A 60 15.29 3.68 12.07
C GLY A 60 14.59 2.57 12.87
N VAL A 61 15.14 1.36 12.72
CA VAL A 61 14.68 0.14 13.40
C VAL A 61 15.19 0.13 14.83
N ASP A 62 14.34 -0.26 15.77
CA ASP A 62 14.74 -0.53 17.15
C ASP A 62 15.34 -1.95 17.20
N VAL A 63 16.65 -2.05 17.41
CA VAL A 63 17.34 -3.34 17.57
C VAL A 63 17.82 -3.41 19.01
N ASN A 64 17.18 -4.24 19.83
CA ASN A 64 17.51 -4.45 21.24
C ASN A 64 17.49 -3.18 22.11
N GLY A 65 16.52 -2.28 21.91
CA GLY A 65 16.35 -1.05 22.71
C GLY A 65 17.23 0.12 22.25
N VAL A 66 17.96 -0.04 21.14
CA VAL A 66 18.76 1.02 20.53
C VAL A 66 18.17 1.41 19.19
N LEU A 67 17.64 2.63 19.12
CA LEU A 67 17.13 3.22 17.88
C LEU A 67 18.29 3.45 16.91
N ARG A 68 18.45 2.56 15.93
CA ARG A 68 19.48 2.71 14.90
C ARG A 68 18.86 3.36 13.66
N MET A 69 19.22 4.61 13.41
CA MET A 69 18.79 5.36 12.20
C MET A 69 19.68 5.09 10.98
N GLU A 70 20.59 4.11 11.08
CA GLU A 70 21.46 3.72 9.98
C GLU A 70 20.66 2.92 8.94
N LEU A 71 20.47 3.48 7.75
CA LEU A 71 19.77 2.86 6.62
C LEU A 71 20.29 1.45 6.30
N ARG A 72 21.57 1.16 6.57
CA ARG A 72 22.21 -0.14 6.33
C ARG A 72 21.90 -1.20 7.39
N VAL A 73 21.73 -0.79 8.65
CA VAL A 73 21.32 -1.69 9.75
C VAL A 73 19.81 -1.88 9.70
N ALA A 74 19.06 -0.82 9.42
CA ALA A 74 17.65 -0.90 9.06
C ALA A 74 17.47 -1.82 7.86
N ALA A 75 18.18 -1.65 6.74
CA ALA A 75 18.07 -2.56 5.60
C ALA A 75 18.46 -4.01 5.94
N ARG A 76 19.49 -4.28 6.76
CA ARG A 76 19.84 -5.66 7.16
C ARG A 76 18.82 -6.30 8.10
N ALA A 77 18.22 -5.55 9.02
CA ALA A 77 17.15 -6.02 9.91
C ALA A 77 15.76 -5.99 9.22
N ALA A 78 15.60 -5.14 8.20
CA ALA A 78 14.40 -4.89 7.40
C ALA A 78 14.46 -5.52 6.01
N VAL A 79 15.42 -6.40 5.70
CA VAL A 79 15.13 -7.58 4.85
C VAL A 79 14.30 -8.58 5.67
N SER A 80 13.40 -8.08 6.50
CA SER A 80 12.31 -8.85 7.06
C SER A 80 11.32 -9.07 5.92
N VAL A 81 10.76 -10.27 5.87
CA VAL A 81 9.79 -10.70 4.86
C VAL A 81 8.68 -9.65 4.66
N THR A 82 8.30 -8.93 5.71
CA THR A 82 7.25 -7.91 5.71
C THR A 82 7.59 -6.67 4.88
N PHE A 83 8.85 -6.23 4.85
CA PHE A 83 9.26 -5.08 4.04
C PHE A 83 9.35 -5.41 2.55
N LEU A 84 9.90 -6.58 2.22
CA LEU A 84 9.90 -7.07 0.83
C LEU A 84 8.48 -7.31 0.31
N PHE A 85 7.59 -7.81 1.17
CA PHE A 85 6.17 -7.94 0.88
C PHE A 85 5.53 -6.57 0.60
N ASP A 86 5.75 -5.58 1.46
CA ASP A 86 5.24 -4.21 1.28
C ASP A 86 5.65 -3.58 -0.05
N ILE A 87 6.93 -3.74 -0.44
CA ILE A 87 7.44 -3.27 -1.73
C ILE A 87 6.76 -4.02 -2.88
N THR A 88 6.70 -5.35 -2.82
CA THR A 88 6.15 -6.18 -3.90
C THR A 88 4.69 -5.83 -4.17
N VAL A 89 3.90 -5.70 -3.10
CA VAL A 89 2.49 -5.33 -3.20
C VAL A 89 2.32 -3.91 -3.73
N THR A 90 3.14 -2.96 -3.29
CA THR A 90 3.06 -1.57 -3.78
C THR A 90 3.49 -1.44 -5.24
N VAL A 91 4.50 -2.19 -5.67
CA VAL A 91 4.88 -2.27 -7.10
C VAL A 91 3.76 -2.90 -7.92
N SER A 92 3.14 -3.98 -7.42
CA SER A 92 2.01 -4.62 -8.09
C SER A 92 0.83 -3.67 -8.25
N ASP A 93 0.53 -2.85 -7.23
CA ASP A 93 -0.51 -1.81 -7.30
C ASP A 93 -0.18 -0.72 -8.34
N TRP A 94 1.07 -0.27 -8.41
CA TRP A 94 1.49 0.70 -9.43
C TRP A 94 1.37 0.12 -10.85
N VAL A 95 1.85 -1.11 -11.07
CA VAL A 95 1.73 -1.79 -12.37
C VAL A 95 0.25 -1.93 -12.74
N SER A 96 -0.58 -2.38 -11.81
CA SER A 96 -2.02 -2.50 -11.95
C SER A 96 -2.69 -1.19 -12.35
N MET A 97 -2.34 -0.09 -11.67
CA MET A 97 -2.88 1.24 -11.97
C MET A 97 -2.45 1.77 -13.34
N LEU A 98 -1.19 1.54 -13.72
CA LEU A 98 -0.66 1.93 -15.02
C LEU A 98 -1.34 1.12 -16.13
N VAL A 99 -1.52 -0.19 -15.95
CA VAL A 99 -2.24 -1.04 -16.91
C VAL A 99 -3.67 -0.55 -17.11
N ILE A 100 -4.42 -0.26 -16.04
CA ILE A 100 -5.79 0.26 -16.18
C ILE A 100 -5.81 1.63 -16.86
N THR A 101 -4.84 2.51 -16.55
CA THR A 101 -4.85 3.89 -17.06
C THR A 101 -4.41 3.99 -18.52
N PHE A 102 -3.52 3.10 -18.96
CA PHE A 102 -2.95 3.12 -20.32
C PHE A 102 -3.52 2.04 -21.26
N ALA A 103 -4.20 1.02 -20.75
CA ALA A 103 -4.94 0.10 -21.60
C ALA A 103 -6.19 0.82 -22.12
N GLU A 104 -6.27 1.02 -23.43
CA GLU A 104 -7.45 1.57 -24.11
C GLU A 104 -8.67 0.63 -23.98
N ASP A 105 -8.43 -0.66 -23.70
CA ASP A 105 -9.47 -1.64 -23.38
C ASP A 105 -9.62 -1.78 -21.84
N GLU A 106 -10.73 -1.26 -21.31
CA GLU A 106 -11.22 -1.58 -19.95
C GLU A 106 -11.70 -3.04 -19.87
N SER A 107 -10.80 -3.98 -20.12
CA SER A 107 -11.06 -5.40 -19.95
C SER A 107 -11.38 -5.68 -18.47
N SER A 108 -12.57 -6.23 -18.22
CA SER A 108 -13.04 -6.59 -16.88
C SER A 108 -12.06 -7.50 -16.12
N ASP A 109 -11.25 -8.29 -16.82
CA ASP A 109 -10.25 -9.17 -16.21
C ASP A 109 -9.05 -8.42 -15.63
N SER A 110 -8.58 -7.36 -16.31
CA SER A 110 -7.52 -6.49 -15.79
C SER A 110 -7.96 -5.83 -14.48
N LEU A 111 -9.20 -5.34 -14.43
CA LEU A 111 -9.79 -4.75 -13.22
C LEU A 111 -9.88 -5.75 -12.05
N ARG A 112 -10.19 -7.02 -12.33
CA ARG A 112 -10.24 -8.08 -11.30
C ARG A 112 -8.86 -8.38 -10.73
N ILE A 113 -7.84 -8.43 -11.56
CA ILE A 113 -6.44 -8.64 -11.13
C ILE A 113 -5.99 -7.51 -10.19
N VAL A 114 -6.30 -6.26 -10.52
CA VAL A 114 -5.96 -5.11 -9.66
C VAL A 114 -6.65 -5.18 -8.30
N ARG A 115 -7.93 -5.54 -8.26
CA ARG A 115 -8.69 -5.68 -7.00
C ARG A 115 -8.14 -6.81 -6.14
N LEU A 116 -7.75 -7.94 -6.76
CA LEU A 116 -7.13 -9.07 -6.08
C LEU A 116 -5.73 -8.75 -5.56
N ALA A 117 -4.91 -8.04 -6.33
CA ALA A 117 -3.60 -7.57 -5.89
C ALA A 117 -3.71 -6.69 -4.64
N LYS A 118 -4.68 -5.75 -4.63
CA LYS A 118 -4.97 -4.92 -3.47
C LYS A 118 -5.46 -5.72 -2.26
N ALA A 119 -6.26 -6.76 -2.46
CA ALA A 119 -6.71 -7.65 -1.38
C ALA A 119 -5.54 -8.37 -0.69
N GLY A 120 -4.41 -8.57 -1.39
CA GLY A 120 -3.18 -9.10 -0.80
C GLY A 120 -2.63 -8.25 0.37
N ARG A 121 -2.95 -6.95 0.42
CA ARG A 121 -2.59 -6.07 1.56
C ARG A 121 -3.25 -6.48 2.88
N LEU A 122 -4.37 -7.21 2.81
CA LEU A 122 -5.12 -7.66 3.98
C LEU A 122 -4.48 -8.85 4.69
N LEU A 123 -3.53 -9.52 4.02
CA LEU A 123 -2.78 -10.65 4.59
C LEU A 123 -1.58 -10.21 5.43
N LYS A 124 -1.35 -8.90 5.54
CA LYS A 124 -0.25 -8.29 6.29
C LYS A 124 -0.50 -8.27 7.79
#